data_AF-A0A2V3VQJ2-F1
#
_entry.id   AF-A0A2V3VQJ2-F1
#
_cell.length_a   1.000
_cell.length_b   1.000
_cell.length_c   1.000
_cell.angle_alpha   90.00
_cell.angle_beta   90.00
_cell.angle_gamma   90.00
#
_symmetry.space_group_name_H-M   'P 1'
#
loop_
_entity.id
_entity.type
_entity.pdbx_description
1 polymer ?
#
loop_
_entity_poly.entity_id
_entity_poly.type
_entity_poly.pdbx_seq_one_letter_code
_entity_poly.pdbx_strand_id
1 'polypeptide(L)'
;MNPQQYKILNEIFRKIIGKHIRNSRLMWGLTQEEAAERIGCSAKHLGRIERGEKTPKGLMLSLIQLKLDLRSDDYLKEFEEAIKKLEKGK
;
A
#
# COMPACT_ATOMS: atom_id res chain seq x y z
N MET A 1 -2.83 22.27 -4.01
CA MET A 1 -2.07 21.40 -3.08
C MET A 1 -0.64 21.93 -3.00
N ASN A 2 -0.12 22.22 -1.81
CA ASN A 2 1.26 22.68 -1.63
C ASN A 2 2.22 21.48 -1.34
N PRO A 3 3.56 21.66 -1.41
CA PRO A 3 4.52 20.58 -1.19
C PRO A 3 4.39 19.87 0.17
N GLN A 4 4.06 20.62 1.23
CA GLN A 4 3.87 20.05 2.57
C GLN A 4 2.64 19.15 2.64
N GLN A 5 1.53 19.58 2.04
CA GLN A 5 0.31 18.77 1.92
C GLN A 5 0.57 17.50 1.13
N TYR A 6 1.31 17.58 0.01
CA TYR A 6 1.66 16.41 -0.78
C TYR A 6 2.51 15.39 0.01
N LYS A 7 3.44 15.87 0.84
CA LYS A 7 4.24 14.99 1.71
C LYS A 7 3.37 14.24 2.72
N ILE A 8 2.44 14.93 3.38
CA ILE A 8 1.49 14.33 4.34
C ILE A 8 0.63 13.27 3.64
N LEU A 9 0.07 13.60 2.47
CA LEU A 9 -0.74 12.65 1.69
C LEU A 9 0.04 11.41 1.28
N ASN A 10 1.30 11.56 0.88
CA ASN A 10 2.17 10.42 0.58
C ASN A 10 2.40 9.52 1.80
N GLU A 11 2.62 10.09 2.97
CA GLU A 11 2.82 9.31 4.20
C GLU A 11 1.56 8.51 4.57
N ILE A 12 0.39 9.15 4.47
CA ILE A 12 -0.91 8.50 4.70
C ILE A 12 -1.14 7.38 3.69
N PHE A 13 -1.01 7.69 2.40
CA PHE A 13 -1.20 6.72 1.32
C PHE A 13 -0.30 5.50 1.51
N ARG A 14 0.99 5.72 1.80
CA ARG A 14 1.98 4.65 1.99
C ARG A 14 1.62 3.73 3.15
N LYS A 15 1.05 4.26 4.24
CA LYS A 15 0.59 3.46 5.39
C LYS A 15 -0.65 2.65 5.06
N ILE A 16 -1.62 3.26 4.40
CA ILE A 16 -2.87 2.60 3.99
C ILE A 16 -2.58 1.48 3.00
N ILE A 17 -1.88 1.77 1.91
CA ILE A 17 -1.61 0.76 0.88
C ILE A 17 -0.76 -0.40 1.42
N GLY A 18 0.24 -0.11 2.27
CA GLY A 18 1.07 -1.14 2.91
C GLY A 18 0.25 -2.10 3.78
N LYS A 19 -0.67 -1.57 4.59
CA LYS A 19 -1.61 -2.36 5.40
C LYS A 19 -2.49 -3.27 4.51
N HIS A 20 -3.05 -2.74 3.43
CA HIS A 20 -3.91 -3.51 2.53
C HIS A 20 -3.15 -4.61 1.78
N ILE A 21 -1.92 -4.34 1.33
CA ILE A 21 -1.04 -5.36 0.74
C ILE A 21 -0.78 -6.51 1.72
N ARG A 22 -0.47 -6.17 2.99
CA ARG A 22 -0.29 -7.17 4.04
C ARG A 22 -1.56 -8.00 4.25
N ASN A 23 -2.72 -7.37 4.28
CA ASN A 23 -4.00 -8.06 4.49
C ASN A 23 -4.31 -9.01 3.34
N SER A 24 -4.19 -8.57 2.08
CA SER A 24 -4.34 -9.46 0.92
C SER A 24 -3.36 -10.63 1.00
N ARG A 25 -2.08 -10.38 1.29
CA ARG A 25 -1.10 -11.47 1.47
C ARG A 25 -1.54 -12.50 2.53
N LEU A 26 -2.00 -12.03 3.68
CA LEU A 26 -2.43 -12.91 4.78
C LEU A 26 -3.73 -13.66 4.45
N MET A 27 -4.66 -13.06 3.69
CA MET A 27 -5.86 -13.74 3.19
C MET A 27 -5.53 -14.92 2.28
N TRP A 28 -4.44 -14.81 1.52
CA TRP A 28 -3.89 -15.90 0.71
C TRP A 28 -3.07 -16.92 1.51
N GLY A 29 -2.91 -16.72 2.83
CA GLY A 29 -2.12 -17.60 3.69
C GLY A 29 -0.62 -17.56 3.46
N LEU A 30 -0.10 -16.48 2.83
CA LEU A 30 1.30 -16.40 2.40
C LEU A 30 2.19 -15.72 3.44
N THR A 31 3.42 -16.21 3.58
CA THR A 31 4.56 -15.51 4.19
C THR A 31 5.04 -14.35 3.30
N GLN A 32 5.87 -13.47 3.85
CA GLN A 32 6.47 -12.38 3.06
C GLN A 32 7.38 -12.92 1.97
N GLU A 33 8.09 -14.02 2.23
CA GLU A 33 8.97 -14.72 1.32
C GLU A 33 8.19 -15.27 0.11
N GLU A 34 7.12 -16.03 0.34
CA GLU A 34 6.30 -16.61 -0.73
C GLU A 34 5.63 -15.54 -1.59
N ALA A 35 5.10 -14.49 -0.96
CA ALA A 35 4.47 -13.40 -1.70
C ALA A 35 5.51 -12.61 -2.52
N ALA A 36 6.69 -12.35 -1.95
CA ALA A 36 7.75 -11.65 -2.63
C ALA A 36 8.28 -12.43 -3.84
N GLU A 37 8.41 -13.76 -3.72
CA GLU A 37 8.75 -14.65 -4.84
C GLU A 37 7.71 -14.56 -5.96
N ARG A 38 6.40 -14.65 -5.65
CA ARG A 38 5.31 -14.52 -6.64
C ARG A 38 5.30 -13.18 -7.37
N ILE A 39 5.70 -12.11 -6.69
CA ILE A 39 5.77 -10.74 -7.23
C ILE A 39 7.08 -10.52 -7.99
N GLY A 40 8.13 -11.31 -7.73
CA GLY A 40 9.47 -11.11 -8.30
C GLY A 40 10.27 -10.02 -7.59
N CYS A 41 10.18 -9.94 -6.26
CA CYS A 41 10.93 -8.99 -5.43
C CYS A 41 11.54 -9.66 -4.19
N SER A 42 12.28 -8.90 -3.37
CA SER A 42 12.80 -9.44 -2.10
C SER A 42 11.76 -9.30 -0.96
N ALA A 43 11.72 -10.30 -0.07
CA ALA A 43 10.89 -10.27 1.14
C ALA A 43 11.15 -9.00 1.98
N LYS A 44 12.42 -8.59 2.09
CA LYS A 44 12.81 -7.33 2.74
C LYS A 44 12.14 -6.12 2.08
N HIS A 45 12.10 -6.04 0.75
CA HIS A 45 11.46 -4.92 0.06
C HIS A 45 9.95 -4.92 0.28
N LEU A 46 9.30 -6.06 0.13
CA LEU A 46 7.87 -6.23 0.40
C LEU A 46 7.53 -5.84 1.85
N GLY A 47 8.30 -6.31 2.82
CA GLY A 47 8.07 -5.97 4.23
C GLY A 47 8.21 -4.48 4.55
N ARG A 48 9.11 -3.76 3.87
CA ARG A 48 9.20 -2.28 3.99
C ARG A 48 7.98 -1.58 3.38
N ILE A 49 7.39 -2.14 2.32
CA ILE A 49 6.14 -1.63 1.75
C ILE A 49 4.99 -1.88 2.72
N GLU A 50 4.86 -3.09 3.26
CA GLU A 50 3.77 -3.45 4.18
C GLU A 50 3.77 -2.63 5.47
N ARG A 51 4.95 -2.28 6.01
CA ARG A 51 5.06 -1.37 7.17
C ARG A 51 4.86 0.09 6.82
N GLY A 52 4.62 0.40 5.55
CA GLY A 52 4.55 1.75 5.02
C GLY A 52 5.83 2.51 5.32
N GLU A 53 6.99 1.97 4.98
CA GLU A 53 8.29 2.67 4.92
C GLU A 53 8.67 3.06 3.48
N LYS A 54 8.15 2.31 2.50
CA LYS A 54 8.34 2.52 1.07
C LYS A 54 7.00 2.42 0.34
N THR A 55 6.86 3.20 -0.72
CA THR A 55 5.69 3.13 -1.61
C THR A 55 6.04 2.21 -2.78
N PRO A 56 5.19 1.25 -3.16
CA PRO A 56 5.42 0.45 -4.36
C PRO A 56 5.40 1.37 -5.59
N LYS A 57 6.32 1.14 -6.54
CA LYS A 57 6.27 1.80 -7.85
C LYS A 57 5.13 1.22 -8.68
N GLY A 58 4.71 1.91 -9.75
CA GLY A 58 3.60 1.51 -10.61
C GLY A 58 3.62 0.04 -11.02
N LEU A 59 4.72 -0.43 -11.63
CA LEU A 59 4.87 -1.85 -12.02
C LEU A 59 4.71 -2.81 -10.83
N MET A 60 5.36 -2.52 -9.70
CA MET A 60 5.28 -3.39 -8.53
C MET A 60 3.86 -3.42 -7.95
N LEU A 61 3.16 -2.28 -7.94
CA LEU A 61 1.77 -2.22 -7.52
C LEU A 61 0.88 -3.07 -8.44
N SER A 62 1.05 -2.98 -9.76
CA SER A 62 0.31 -3.81 -10.71
C SER A 62 0.56 -5.31 -10.48
N LEU A 63 1.82 -5.71 -10.22
CA LEU A 63 2.15 -7.10 -9.90
C LEU A 63 1.51 -7.55 -8.58
N ILE A 64 1.54 -6.72 -7.54
CA ILE A 64 0.85 -6.98 -6.27
C ILE A 64 -0.65 -7.19 -6.50
N GLN A 65 -1.32 -6.30 -7.25
CA GLN A 65 -2.75 -6.41 -7.54
C GLN A 65 -3.08 -7.72 -8.24
N LEU A 66 -2.32 -8.08 -9.28
CA LEU A 66 -2.54 -9.30 -10.05
C LEU A 66 -2.21 -10.59 -9.28
N LYS A 67 -1.22 -10.56 -8.38
CA LYS A 67 -0.71 -11.77 -7.70
C LYS A 67 -1.33 -12.02 -6.33
N LEU A 68 -1.87 -10.97 -5.69
CA LEU A 68 -2.47 -11.03 -4.35
C LEU A 68 -3.96 -10.66 -4.35
N ASP A 69 -4.57 -10.48 -5.54
CA ASP A 69 -5.98 -10.07 -5.69
C ASP A 69 -6.33 -8.83 -4.86
N LEU A 70 -5.44 -7.83 -4.90
CA LEU A 70 -5.67 -6.53 -4.25
C LEU A 70 -6.38 -5.62 -5.24
N ARG A 71 -7.58 -5.16 -4.93
CA ARG A 71 -8.30 -4.19 -5.76
C ARG A 71 -7.94 -2.77 -5.34
N SER A 72 -7.98 -1.84 -6.29
CA SER A 72 -7.77 -0.43 -5.98
C SER A 72 -8.79 0.12 -4.98
N ASP A 73 -10.05 -0.34 -5.07
CA ASP A 73 -11.12 0.07 -4.15
C ASP A 73 -10.83 -0.28 -2.69
N ASP A 74 -10.06 -1.33 -2.42
CA ASP A 74 -9.79 -1.81 -1.06
C ASP A 74 -9.04 -0.75 -0.24
N TYR A 75 -8.06 -0.08 -0.86
CA TYR A 75 -7.25 0.95 -0.21
C TYR A 75 -7.67 2.38 -0.57
N LEU A 76 -8.27 2.63 -1.74
CA LEU A 76 -8.65 3.99 -2.14
C LEU A 76 -9.80 4.55 -1.29
N LYS A 77 -10.76 3.72 -0.85
CA LYS A 77 -11.84 4.17 0.05
C LYS A 77 -11.30 4.71 1.37
N GLU A 78 -10.40 3.96 2.02
CA GLU A 78 -9.74 4.40 3.27
C GLU A 78 -8.90 5.65 3.05
N PHE A 79 -8.24 5.77 1.89
CA PHE A 79 -7.44 6.95 1.55
C PHE A 79 -8.30 8.20 1.30
N GLU A 80 -9.42 8.06 0.58
CA GLU A 80 -10.38 9.13 0.34
C GLU A 80 -10.96 9.67 1.66
N GLU A 81 -11.32 8.78 2.59
CA GLU A 81 -11.77 9.17 3.93
C GLU A 81 -10.69 9.91 4.72
N ALA A 82 -9.43 9.49 4.61
CA ALA A 82 -8.31 10.18 5.26
C ALA A 82 -8.10 11.59 4.70
N ILE A 83 -8.25 11.78 3.38
CA ILE A 83 -8.20 13.10 2.74
C ILE A 83 -9.33 13.99 3.26
N LYS A 84 -10.58 13.50 3.27
CA LYS A 84 -11.74 14.25 3.77
C LYS A 84 -11.57 14.70 5.21
N LYS A 85 -10.96 13.86 6.07
CA LYS A 85 -10.67 14.21 7.47
C LYS A 85 -9.62 15.32 7.59
N LEU A 86 -8.57 15.27 6.78
CA LEU A 86 -7.55 16.34 6.74
C LEU A 86 -8.10 17.67 6.25
N GLU A 87 -9.07 17.65 5.32
CA GLU A 87 -9.70 18.86 4.80
C GLU A 87 -10.72 19.46 5.78
N LYS A 88 -11.46 18.61 6.51
CA LYS A 88 -12.44 19.02 7.53
C LYS A 88 -11.81 19.44 8.86
N GLY A 89 -10.58 19.00 9.15
CA GLY A 89 -9.82 19.38 10.34
C GLY A 89 -9.06 20.71 10.21
N LYS A 90 -9.37 21.50 9.17
CA LYS A 90 -8.88 22.86 8.96
C LYS A 90 -9.93 23.89 9.34
#